data_AF-A0A918SWL6-F1
#
_entry.id   AF-A0A918SWL6-F1
#
_cell.length_a   1.000
_cell.length_b   1.000
_cell.length_c   1.000
_cell.angle_alpha   90.00
_cell.angle_beta   90.00
_cell.angle_gamma   90.00
#
_symmetry.space_group_name_H-M   'P 1'
#
loop_
_entity.id
_entity.type
_entity.pdbx_description
1 polymer ?
#
loop_
_entity_poly.entity_id
_entity_poly.type
_entity_poly.pdbx_seq_one_letter_code
_entity_poly.pdbx_strand_id
1 'polypeptide(L)'
;MGLGNTVVNLSAHFNNRGIQPPDTSGEYGFNIWRNTFPAEELPEPGSLVELEGTVFAFPARDTGAGDNVRCRGQLVELPAGRWDWIGLVGAAERRTEDEVELHHADGTVRREWLRMSDFWPQTAPYFGEPLAFSTSGMRYPRHTHRHHAPSLWQQRVPVRVPAPLAAVRLPDNPAMHVFAMTVTADEESRLAR
;
A
#
# COMPACT_ATOMS: atom_id res chain seq x y z
N MET A 1 -19.24 -8.43 -14.57
CA MET A 1 -17.86 -8.30 -15.07
C MET A 1 -17.00 -8.08 -13.84
N GLY A 2 -16.28 -9.12 -13.43
CA GLY A 2 -15.43 -9.11 -12.25
C GLY A 2 -13.98 -8.80 -12.62
N LEU A 3 -13.29 -8.12 -11.71
CA LEU A 3 -11.83 -8.04 -11.76
C LEU A 3 -11.26 -9.35 -11.24
N GLY A 4 -10.39 -9.99 -12.01
CA GLY A 4 -9.59 -11.10 -11.52
C GLY A 4 -8.54 -10.56 -10.54
N ASN A 5 -8.85 -10.59 -9.25
CA ASN A 5 -7.99 -10.09 -8.17
C ASN A 5 -7.02 -11.16 -7.68
N THR A 6 -5.74 -10.84 -7.58
CA THR A 6 -4.75 -11.65 -6.88
C THR A 6 -3.97 -10.80 -5.90
N VAL A 7 -4.15 -11.07 -4.61
CA VAL A 7 -3.39 -10.41 -3.53
C VAL A 7 -1.92 -10.77 -3.62
N VAL A 8 -1.06 -9.77 -3.43
CA VAL A 8 0.40 -9.93 -3.38
C VAL A 8 0.85 -9.91 -1.92
N ASN A 9 1.58 -10.94 -1.49
CA ASN A 9 2.09 -11.00 -0.13
C ASN A 9 3.33 -10.11 0.05
N LEU A 10 3.20 -9.05 0.85
CA LEU A 10 4.28 -8.11 1.15
C LEU A 10 5.05 -8.43 2.43
N SER A 11 4.71 -9.50 3.17
CA SER A 11 5.25 -9.74 4.52
C SER A 11 6.78 -9.87 4.55
N ALA A 12 7.37 -10.45 3.50
CA ALA A 12 8.82 -10.56 3.34
C ALA A 12 9.53 -9.22 3.10
N HIS A 13 8.78 -8.17 2.74
CA HIS A 13 9.29 -6.82 2.47
C HIS A 13 8.98 -5.82 3.58
N PHE A 14 8.15 -6.19 4.56
CA PHE A 14 7.85 -5.31 5.69
C PHE A 14 9.13 -4.96 6.45
N ASN A 15 9.31 -3.66 6.66
CA ASN A 15 10.51 -3.09 7.28
C ASN A 15 10.18 -1.91 8.21
N ASN A 16 8.90 -1.69 8.49
CA ASN A 16 8.42 -0.59 9.31
C ASN A 16 7.15 -0.97 10.07
N ARG A 17 6.98 -0.35 11.25
CA ARG A 17 5.86 -0.57 12.18
C ARG A 17 5.03 0.70 12.29
N GLY A 18 4.14 0.92 11.33
CA GLY A 18 3.32 2.12 11.21
C GLY A 18 2.02 2.06 12.00
N ILE A 19 1.61 0.89 12.48
CA ILE A 19 0.35 0.68 13.19
C ILE A 19 0.62 0.14 14.60
N GLN A 20 0.19 0.87 15.62
CA GLN A 20 0.48 0.54 17.01
C GLN A 20 -0.79 0.07 17.76
N PRO A 21 -0.78 -1.16 18.32
CA PRO A 21 -1.84 -1.63 19.21
C PRO A 21 -1.85 -0.91 20.57
N PRO A 22 -3.01 -0.86 21.25
CA PRO A 22 -3.11 -0.25 22.58
C PRO A 22 -2.15 -0.94 23.56
N ASP A 23 -1.59 -0.16 24.48
CA ASP A 23 -0.74 -0.62 25.59
C ASP A 23 0.49 -1.46 25.18
N THR A 24 0.95 -1.32 23.93
CA THR A 24 2.15 -2.01 23.44
C THR A 24 3.43 -1.20 23.69
N SER A 25 4.50 -1.92 24.02
CA SER A 25 5.86 -1.39 24.06
C SER A 25 6.64 -1.79 22.81
N GLY A 26 7.63 -1.00 22.42
CA GLY A 26 8.48 -1.27 21.27
C GLY A 26 8.66 -0.06 20.37
N GLU A 27 9.49 -0.22 19.34
CA GLU A 27 9.73 0.82 18.35
C GLU A 27 8.65 0.80 17.27
N TYR A 28 7.69 1.70 17.41
CA TYR A 28 6.70 2.03 16.38
C TYR A 28 7.00 3.42 15.80
N GLY A 29 6.56 3.63 14.56
CA GLY A 29 6.71 4.91 13.86
C GLY A 29 6.36 4.79 12.39
N PHE A 30 5.31 5.49 11.98
CA PHE A 30 5.01 5.69 10.56
C PHE A 30 5.92 6.77 9.96
N ASN A 31 6.09 7.90 10.66
CA ASN A 31 6.86 9.05 10.18
C ASN A 31 8.10 9.36 11.03
N ILE A 32 8.87 10.39 10.65
CA ILE A 32 10.04 10.86 11.41
C ILE A 32 9.75 11.24 12.88
N TRP A 33 8.51 11.61 13.21
CA TRP A 33 8.09 11.94 14.57
C TRP A 33 7.62 10.71 15.38
N ARG A 34 7.71 9.52 14.78
CA ARG A 34 7.22 8.25 15.35
C ARG A 34 5.72 8.26 15.64
N ASN A 35 4.95 9.04 14.89
CA ASN A 35 3.49 8.95 14.94
C ASN A 35 3.03 7.66 14.26
N THR A 36 1.96 7.03 14.73
CA THR A 36 1.40 5.79 14.16
C THR A 36 -0.11 5.83 14.07
N PHE A 37 -0.67 4.93 13.25
CA PHE A 37 -2.10 4.66 13.25
C PHE A 37 -2.50 3.83 14.49
N PRO A 38 -3.65 4.12 15.13
CA PRO A 38 -4.21 3.25 16.15
C PRO A 38 -4.74 1.95 15.53
N ALA A 39 -4.25 0.81 16.03
CA ALA A 39 -4.60 -0.50 15.50
C ALA A 39 -6.08 -0.84 15.57
N GLU A 40 -6.73 -0.44 16.66
CA GLU A 40 -8.11 -0.76 17.01
C GLU A 40 -9.16 -0.03 16.16
N GLU A 41 -8.72 0.90 15.30
CA GLU A 41 -9.57 1.65 14.38
C GLU A 41 -9.31 1.27 12.91
N LEU A 42 -8.51 0.22 12.69
CA LEU A 42 -8.16 -0.30 11.36
C LEU A 42 -8.70 -1.73 11.19
N PRO A 43 -8.73 -2.25 9.94
CA PRO A 43 -9.16 -3.62 9.71
C PRO A 43 -8.40 -4.65 10.56
N GLU A 44 -9.08 -5.76 10.82
CA GLU A 44 -8.49 -6.88 11.55
C GLU A 44 -7.20 -7.36 10.85
N PRO A 45 -6.12 -7.66 11.58
CA PRO A 45 -4.86 -8.11 10.99
C PRO A 45 -5.03 -9.34 10.11
N GLY A 46 -4.51 -9.30 8.89
CA GLY A 46 -4.62 -10.41 7.93
C GLY A 46 -6.00 -10.57 7.30
N SER A 47 -6.96 -9.69 7.61
CA SER A 47 -8.27 -9.71 6.96
C SER A 47 -8.21 -9.31 5.48
N LEU A 48 -9.15 -9.83 4.71
CA LEU A 48 -9.41 -9.34 3.36
C LEU A 48 -10.35 -8.15 3.42
N VAL A 49 -10.01 -7.09 2.68
CA VAL A 49 -10.78 -5.86 2.58
C VAL A 49 -11.05 -5.54 1.12
N GLU A 50 -12.26 -5.14 0.79
CA GLU A 50 -12.64 -4.70 -0.55
C GLU A 50 -12.69 -3.18 -0.60
N LEU A 51 -11.94 -2.58 -1.53
CA LEU A 51 -11.84 -1.14 -1.72
C LEU A 51 -11.97 -0.84 -3.23
N GLU A 52 -12.99 -0.05 -3.60
CA GLU A 52 -13.25 0.34 -5.00
C GLU A 52 -13.22 -0.85 -5.99
N GLY A 53 -13.81 -1.98 -5.60
CA GLY A 53 -13.87 -3.22 -6.40
C GLY A 53 -12.57 -4.03 -6.46
N THR A 54 -11.54 -3.66 -5.70
CA THR A 54 -10.27 -4.39 -5.57
C THR A 54 -10.18 -5.02 -4.18
N VAL A 55 -9.81 -6.31 -4.11
CA VAL A 55 -9.61 -7.01 -2.84
C VAL A 55 -8.16 -6.93 -2.42
N PHE A 56 -7.89 -6.54 -1.18
CA PHE A 56 -6.57 -6.46 -0.57
C PHE A 56 -6.50 -7.34 0.68
N ALA A 57 -5.32 -7.88 1.00
CA ALA A 57 -5.05 -8.39 2.35
C ALA A 57 -4.45 -7.28 3.20
N PHE A 58 -5.13 -6.91 4.28
CA PHE A 58 -4.59 -5.98 5.26
C PHE A 58 -3.44 -6.65 6.02
N PRO A 59 -2.34 -5.95 6.34
CA PRO A 59 -1.14 -6.56 6.91
C PRO A 59 -1.43 -7.33 8.20
N ALA A 60 -0.91 -8.55 8.27
CA ALA A 60 -0.84 -9.32 9.51
C ALA A 60 0.19 -8.68 10.46
N ARG A 61 -0.10 -8.69 11.77
CA ARG A 61 0.76 -8.08 12.79
C ARG A 61 1.83 -9.03 13.36
N ASP A 62 1.82 -10.29 12.96
CA ASP A 62 2.62 -11.38 13.53
C ASP A 62 4.00 -11.55 12.89
N THR A 63 4.29 -10.82 11.81
CA THR A 63 5.52 -11.02 11.01
C THR A 63 6.81 -10.64 11.74
N GLY A 64 6.74 -9.93 12.87
CA GLY A 64 7.88 -9.40 13.61
C GLY A 64 8.67 -8.29 12.87
N ALA A 65 8.65 -8.27 11.54
CA ALA A 65 9.36 -7.34 10.68
C ALA A 65 8.61 -6.02 10.46
N GLY A 66 7.28 -6.02 10.58
CA GLY A 66 6.49 -4.80 10.47
C GLY A 66 5.07 -5.02 9.97
N ASP A 67 4.45 -3.94 9.56
CA ASP A 67 3.10 -3.89 8.98
C ASP A 67 3.04 -3.13 7.65
N ASN A 68 4.16 -2.54 7.21
CA ASN A 68 4.26 -1.87 5.92
C ASN A 68 5.68 -1.92 5.36
N VAL A 69 5.75 -1.70 4.05
CA VAL A 69 6.97 -1.45 3.31
C VAL A 69 7.20 0.05 3.28
N ARG A 70 8.18 0.55 4.04
CA ARG A 70 8.79 1.85 3.79
C ARG A 70 9.68 1.73 2.56
N CYS A 71 9.28 2.40 1.48
CA CYS A 71 9.88 2.26 0.16
C CYS A 71 11.37 2.65 0.17
N ARG A 72 12.21 1.72 -0.31
CA ARG A 72 13.68 1.78 -0.43
C ARG A 72 14.17 0.99 -1.65
N GLY A 73 13.38 0.95 -2.72
CA GLY A 73 13.75 0.22 -3.95
C GLY A 73 13.50 -1.29 -3.91
N GLN A 74 12.66 -1.80 -3.00
CA GLN A 74 12.37 -3.24 -2.89
C GLN A 74 11.81 -3.79 -4.21
N LEU A 75 12.28 -4.97 -4.60
CA LEU A 75 11.71 -5.74 -5.71
C LEU A 75 10.69 -6.73 -5.14
N VAL A 76 9.42 -6.56 -5.50
CA VAL A 76 8.31 -7.42 -5.10
C VAL A 76 7.99 -8.37 -6.26
N GLU A 77 8.19 -9.66 -6.04
CA GLU A 77 7.81 -10.70 -7.01
C GLU A 77 6.28 -10.81 -7.08
N LEU A 78 5.76 -10.92 -8.30
CA LEU A 78 4.34 -11.05 -8.56
C LEU A 78 3.97 -12.48 -8.97
N PRO A 79 2.74 -12.92 -8.68
CA PRO A 79 2.20 -14.14 -9.26
C PRO A 79 2.26 -14.07 -10.79
N ALA A 80 2.76 -15.15 -11.40
CA ALA A 80 2.90 -15.24 -12.84
C ALA A 80 1.54 -15.01 -13.53
N GLY A 81 1.48 -14.02 -14.41
CA GLY A 81 0.23 -13.66 -15.06
C GLY A 81 0.35 -12.41 -15.91
N ARG A 82 -0.72 -12.14 -16.67
CA ARG A 82 -0.95 -10.88 -17.35
C ARG A 82 -1.93 -10.09 -16.50
N TRP A 83 -1.56 -8.85 -16.21
CA TRP A 83 -2.30 -7.96 -15.32
C TRP A 83 -2.51 -6.63 -16.04
N ASP A 84 -3.58 -5.93 -15.69
CA ASP A 84 -3.93 -4.62 -16.24
C ASP A 84 -3.65 -3.51 -15.21
N TRP A 85 -3.73 -3.83 -13.92
CA TRP A 85 -3.46 -2.88 -12.83
C TRP A 85 -2.73 -3.51 -11.66
N ILE A 86 -1.95 -2.68 -10.97
CA ILE A 86 -1.44 -2.93 -9.62
C ILE A 86 -2.18 -1.98 -8.68
N GLY A 87 -3.07 -2.51 -7.86
CA GLY A 87 -3.69 -1.80 -6.75
C GLY A 87 -2.75 -1.75 -5.55
N LEU A 88 -2.77 -0.65 -4.81
CA LEU A 88 -1.98 -0.46 -3.58
C LEU A 88 -2.83 0.22 -2.51
N VAL A 89 -2.60 -0.13 -1.25
CA VAL A 89 -3.05 0.65 -0.09
C VAL A 89 -1.81 1.23 0.59
N GLY A 90 -1.78 2.55 0.75
CA GLY A 90 -0.59 3.24 1.25
C GLY A 90 -0.88 4.63 1.79
N ALA A 91 0.16 5.25 2.32
CA ALA A 91 0.16 6.69 2.61
C ALA A 91 1.61 7.20 2.59
N ALA A 92 1.77 8.51 2.53
CA ALA A 92 3.08 9.13 2.60
C ALA A 92 3.26 10.03 3.85
N GLU A 93 4.49 10.24 4.28
CA GLU A 93 4.82 11.20 5.35
C GLU A 93 4.55 12.67 4.91
N ARG A 94 4.62 12.90 3.60
CA ARG A 94 4.30 14.13 2.88
C ARG A 94 3.80 13.77 1.48
N ARG A 95 3.03 14.66 0.85
CA ARG A 95 2.60 14.46 -0.54
C ARG A 95 3.81 14.22 -1.43
N THR A 96 3.77 13.15 -2.19
CA THR A 96 4.89 12.75 -3.03
C THR A 96 4.41 11.94 -4.21
N GLU A 97 5.18 11.99 -5.29
CA GLU A 97 5.07 11.11 -6.42
C GLU A 97 6.46 10.59 -6.77
N ASP A 98 6.53 9.36 -7.27
CA ASP A 98 7.75 8.73 -7.71
C ASP A 98 7.42 7.59 -8.68
N GLU A 99 8.41 7.02 -9.36
CA GLU A 99 8.21 5.95 -10.33
C GLU A 99 8.37 4.56 -9.71
N VAL A 100 7.50 3.64 -10.11
CA VAL A 100 7.71 2.20 -9.95
C VAL A 100 8.28 1.62 -11.22
N GLU A 101 9.09 0.56 -11.11
CA GLU A 101 9.54 -0.19 -12.28
C GLU A 101 8.76 -1.50 -12.40
N LEU A 102 8.16 -1.72 -13.58
CA LEU A 102 7.43 -2.92 -13.94
C LEU A 102 8.36 -3.84 -14.72
N HIS A 103 8.75 -4.96 -14.11
CA HIS A 103 9.66 -5.96 -14.67
C HIS A 103 8.85 -7.07 -15.34
N HIS A 104 8.86 -7.11 -16.66
CA HIS A 104 8.14 -8.11 -17.44
C HIS A 104 8.95 -9.41 -17.59
N ALA A 105 8.26 -10.52 -17.81
CA ALA A 105 8.88 -11.84 -17.93
C ALA A 105 9.81 -11.99 -19.15
N ASP A 106 9.70 -11.09 -20.14
CA ASP A 106 10.60 -11.02 -21.30
C ASP A 106 11.88 -10.20 -21.03
N GLY A 107 12.06 -9.73 -19.79
CA GLY A 107 13.19 -8.90 -19.36
C GLY A 107 13.01 -7.41 -19.65
N THR A 108 11.91 -6.99 -20.27
CA THR A 108 11.63 -5.56 -20.48
C THR A 108 11.23 -4.90 -19.16
N VAL A 109 11.66 -3.64 -18.99
CA VAL A 109 11.29 -2.81 -17.84
C VAL A 109 10.50 -1.60 -18.33
N ARG A 110 9.40 -1.28 -17.64
CA ARG A 110 8.61 -0.06 -17.85
C ARG A 110 8.55 0.73 -16.56
N ARG A 111 8.37 2.05 -16.67
CA ARG A 111 8.18 2.93 -15.52
C ARG A 111 6.80 3.52 -15.56
N GLU A 112 6.17 3.58 -14.39
CA GLU A 112 4.87 4.19 -14.20
C GLU A 112 4.84 4.99 -12.90
N TRP A 113 4.03 6.03 -12.87
CA TRP A 113 3.92 6.91 -11.70
C TRP A 113 3.11 6.26 -10.58
N LEU A 114 3.66 6.32 -9.37
CA LEU A 114 2.96 6.12 -8.12
C LEU A 114 2.90 7.45 -7.37
N ARG A 115 1.68 7.95 -7.18
CA ARG A 115 1.40 9.18 -6.44
C ARG A 115 0.75 8.83 -5.13
N MET A 116 1.09 9.53 -4.05
CA MET A 116 0.59 9.20 -2.73
C MET A 116 0.40 10.47 -1.90
N SER A 117 -0.83 10.73 -1.47
CA SER A 117 -1.13 11.80 -0.54
C SER A 117 -0.53 11.50 0.82
N ASP A 118 -0.36 12.57 1.60
CA ASP A 118 0.13 12.43 2.95
C ASP A 118 -0.90 11.75 3.87
N PHE A 119 -0.41 11.21 4.98
CA PHE A 119 -1.22 10.59 6.02
C PHE A 119 -1.76 11.59 7.05
N TRP A 120 -1.52 12.90 6.90
CA TRP A 120 -1.81 13.85 7.97
C TRP A 120 -3.31 13.99 8.24
N PRO A 121 -3.70 14.49 9.42
CA PRO A 121 -5.10 14.75 9.73
C PRO A 121 -5.75 15.68 8.74
N GLN A 122 -7.01 15.38 8.39
CA GLN A 122 -7.89 16.30 7.67
C GLN A 122 -7.38 16.71 6.28
N THR A 123 -6.41 15.97 5.72
CA THR A 123 -6.02 16.16 4.32
C THR A 123 -7.04 15.51 3.41
N ALA A 124 -7.60 16.34 2.52
CA ALA A 124 -8.28 15.85 1.34
C ALA A 124 -7.29 15.10 0.43
N PRO A 125 -7.75 14.12 -0.37
CA PRO A 125 -6.89 13.47 -1.35
C PRO A 125 -6.30 14.51 -2.29
N TYR A 126 -4.98 14.50 -2.46
CA TYR A 126 -4.29 15.47 -3.29
C TYR A 126 -4.24 15.04 -4.75
N PHE A 127 -4.10 13.74 -5.03
CA PHE A 127 -4.04 13.22 -6.41
C PHE A 127 -5.35 12.59 -6.90
N GLY A 128 -6.47 12.86 -6.21
CA GLY A 128 -7.80 12.36 -6.59
C GLY A 128 -8.04 10.89 -6.25
N GLU A 129 -7.21 10.33 -5.38
CA GLU A 129 -7.30 8.96 -4.91
C GLU A 129 -8.45 8.71 -3.91
N PRO A 130 -9.09 7.54 -3.97
CA PRO A 130 -10.06 7.13 -2.97
C PRO A 130 -9.44 6.97 -1.58
N LEU A 131 -10.20 7.36 -0.56
CA LEU A 131 -9.86 7.06 0.83
C LEU A 131 -10.03 5.55 1.08
N ALA A 132 -8.98 4.87 1.52
CA ALA A 132 -9.05 3.48 1.93
C ALA A 132 -9.53 3.37 3.38
N PHE A 133 -8.80 4.01 4.29
CA PHE A 133 -9.11 4.00 5.73
C PHE A 133 -8.75 5.34 6.36
N SER A 134 -9.50 5.74 7.37
CA SER A 134 -9.12 6.85 8.25
C SER A 134 -9.47 6.48 9.69
N THR A 135 -8.66 6.96 10.63
CA THR A 135 -8.89 6.76 12.07
C THR A 135 -9.37 8.08 12.70
N SER A 136 -9.97 8.03 13.88
CA SER A 136 -10.45 9.22 14.60
C SER A 136 -9.33 9.95 15.37
N GLY A 137 -8.20 9.28 15.58
CA GLY A 137 -7.03 9.79 16.28
C GLY A 137 -5.71 9.27 15.71
N MET A 138 -4.63 9.94 16.10
CA MET A 138 -3.26 9.56 15.77
C MET A 138 -2.49 9.29 17.06
N ARG A 139 -1.73 8.20 17.08
CA ARG A 139 -0.86 7.88 18.21
C ARG A 139 0.45 8.61 18.06
N TYR A 140 0.81 9.39 19.07
CA TYR A 140 2.13 9.99 19.23
C TYR A 140 2.93 9.15 20.23
N PRO A 141 4.27 9.28 20.28
CA PRO A 141 5.10 8.47 21.17
C PRO A 141 4.74 8.50 22.66
N ARG A 142 4.04 9.55 23.12
CA ARG A 142 3.72 9.76 24.54
C ARG A 142 2.22 9.86 24.85
N HIS A 143 1.37 9.96 23.84
CA HIS A 143 -0.08 10.13 24.02
C HIS A 143 -0.81 9.82 22.72
N THR A 144 -2.14 9.65 22.77
CA THR A 144 -2.98 9.63 21.57
C THR A 144 -3.66 10.97 21.41
N HIS A 145 -3.48 11.61 20.25
CA HIS A 145 -4.15 12.86 19.93
C HIS A 145 -5.47 12.56 19.22
N ARG A 146 -6.58 12.77 19.92
CA ARG A 146 -7.93 12.64 19.37
C ARG A 146 -8.17 13.76 18.34
N HIS A 147 -9.02 13.51 17.34
CA HIS A 147 -9.35 14.46 16.26
C HIS A 147 -8.22 14.75 15.26
N HIS A 148 -7.09 14.06 15.40
CA HIS A 148 -6.07 13.98 14.36
C HIS A 148 -6.35 12.71 13.57
N ALA A 149 -7.05 12.82 12.44
CA ALA A 149 -7.56 11.68 11.68
C ALA A 149 -6.66 11.33 10.48
N PRO A 150 -5.59 10.53 10.66
CA PRO A 150 -4.70 10.17 9.57
C PRO A 150 -5.41 9.24 8.59
N SER A 151 -4.91 9.21 7.36
CA SER A 151 -5.55 8.49 6.25
C SER A 151 -4.60 7.53 5.54
N LEU A 152 -5.16 6.41 5.10
CA LEU A 152 -4.61 5.51 4.10
C LEU A 152 -5.41 5.67 2.81
N TRP A 153 -4.71 5.64 1.69
CA TRP A 153 -5.22 5.90 0.36
C TRP A 153 -5.13 4.65 -0.52
N GLN A 154 -6.10 4.46 -1.40
CA GLN A 154 -6.02 3.45 -2.44
C GLN A 154 -5.40 4.07 -3.70
N GLN A 155 -4.35 3.44 -4.22
CA GLN A 155 -3.72 3.78 -5.49
C GLN A 155 -3.90 2.67 -6.51
N ARG A 156 -3.75 3.04 -7.77
CA ARG A 156 -3.59 2.09 -8.88
C ARG A 156 -2.50 2.53 -9.84
N VAL A 157 -1.68 1.59 -10.27
CA VAL A 157 -0.66 1.77 -11.30
C VAL A 157 -1.08 0.95 -12.52
N PRO A 158 -1.15 1.55 -13.73
CA PRO A 158 -1.53 0.82 -14.94
C PRO A 158 -0.39 -0.09 -15.43
N VAL A 159 -0.72 -1.29 -15.87
CA VAL A 159 0.18 -2.17 -16.62
C VAL A 159 -0.15 -2.03 -18.10
N ARG A 160 0.47 -1.05 -18.76
CA ARG A 160 0.10 -0.66 -20.14
C ARG A 160 0.51 -1.66 -21.21
N VAL A 161 1.51 -2.51 -20.91
CA VAL A 161 1.99 -3.52 -21.85
C VAL A 161 1.27 -4.83 -21.58
N PRO A 162 0.58 -5.41 -22.57
CA PRO A 162 -0.09 -6.69 -22.43
C PRO A 162 0.95 -7.83 -22.51
N ALA A 163 1.91 -7.86 -21.59
CA ALA A 163 2.94 -8.87 -21.43
C ALA A 163 2.89 -9.45 -20.01
N PRO A 164 3.32 -10.70 -19.78
CA PRO A 164 3.35 -11.23 -18.42
C PRO A 164 4.26 -10.36 -17.54
N LEU A 165 3.78 -9.99 -16.36
CA LEU A 165 4.50 -9.16 -15.41
C LEU A 165 5.06 -10.07 -14.31
N ALA A 166 6.37 -9.96 -14.06
CA ALA A 166 7.08 -10.85 -13.14
C ALA A 166 7.30 -10.18 -11.78
N ALA A 167 7.67 -8.90 -11.76
CA ALA A 167 7.94 -8.19 -10.52
C ALA A 167 7.67 -6.68 -10.64
N VAL A 168 7.55 -6.03 -9.49
CA VAL A 168 7.45 -4.56 -9.37
C VAL A 168 8.55 -4.08 -8.44
N ARG A 169 9.37 -3.14 -8.91
CA ARG A 169 10.27 -2.40 -8.03
C ARG A 169 9.54 -1.18 -7.48
N LEU A 170 9.37 -1.15 -6.16
CA LEU A 170 8.86 0.02 -5.45
C LEU A 170 9.87 1.17 -5.53
N PRO A 171 9.45 2.44 -5.34
CA PRO A 171 10.37 3.57 -5.44
C PRO A 171 11.44 3.52 -4.35
N ASP A 172 12.56 4.21 -4.55
CA ASP A 172 13.50 4.53 -3.47
C ASP A 172 13.12 5.86 -2.81
N ASN A 173 11.97 5.85 -2.14
CA ASN A 173 11.37 7.03 -1.53
C ASN A 173 10.88 6.72 -0.11
N PRO A 174 11.69 7.01 0.92
CA PRO A 174 11.37 6.65 2.30
C PRO A 174 10.19 7.43 2.89
N ALA A 175 9.66 8.43 2.19
CA ALA A 175 8.42 9.10 2.59
C ALA A 175 7.17 8.30 2.19
N MET A 176 7.28 7.26 1.36
CA MET A 176 6.16 6.47 0.87
C MET A 176 6.10 5.10 1.56
N HIS A 177 4.89 4.71 1.97
CA HIS A 177 4.65 3.47 2.69
C HIS A 177 3.51 2.68 2.04
N VAL A 178 3.73 1.39 1.81
CA VAL A 178 2.75 0.46 1.23
C VAL A 178 2.37 -0.61 2.25
N PHE A 179 1.08 -0.73 2.54
CA PHE A 179 0.52 -1.69 3.49
C PHE A 179 -0.02 -2.94 2.78
N ALA A 180 -0.59 -2.78 1.58
CA ALA A 180 -1.13 -3.89 0.80
C ALA A 180 -0.93 -3.67 -0.70
N MET A 181 -0.87 -4.75 -1.47
CA MET A 181 -0.74 -4.77 -2.92
C MET A 181 -1.61 -5.88 -3.51
N THR A 182 -2.26 -5.59 -4.62
CA THR A 182 -3.07 -6.55 -5.39
C THR A 182 -2.82 -6.31 -6.87
N VAL A 183 -2.71 -7.37 -7.66
CA VAL A 183 -2.74 -7.28 -9.12
C VAL A 183 -4.12 -7.66 -9.62
N THR A 184 -4.64 -6.91 -10.58
CA THR A 184 -5.94 -7.18 -11.19
C THR A 184 -5.82 -7.33 -12.70
N ALA A 185 -6.68 -8.18 -13.25
CA ALA A 185 -6.88 -8.31 -14.68
C ALA A 185 -8.36 -8.10 -14.99
N ASP A 186 -8.64 -7.25 -15.98
CA ASP A 186 -9.99 -6.96 -16.44
C ASP A 186 -10.49 -8.16 -17.27
N GLU A 187 -11.71 -8.65 -16.98
CA GLU A 187 -12.32 -9.77 -17.71
C GLU A 187 -12.42 -9.52 -19.22
N GLU A 188 -12.65 -8.28 -19.64
CA GLU A 188 -12.72 -7.89 -21.05
C GLU A 188 -11.34 -8.02 -21.74
N SER A 189 -10.25 -7.65 -21.04
CA SER A 189 -8.87 -7.86 -21.49
C SER A 189 -8.49 -9.35 -21.60
N ARG A 190 -9.16 -10.23 -20.84
CA ARG A 190 -8.96 -11.69 -20.91
C ARG A 190 -9.74 -12.34 -22.06
N LEU A 191 -10.91 -11.80 -22.42
CA LEU A 191 -11.78 -12.34 -23.48
C LEU A 191 -11.45 -11.79 -24.88
N ALA A 192 -10.85 -10.60 -24.96
CA ALA A 192 -10.40 -9.99 -26.23
C ALA A 192 -9.02 -10.50 -26.70
N ARG A 193 -8.50 -11.57 -26.08
CA ARG A 193 -7.17 -12.17 -26.33
C ARG A 193 -7.28 -13.68 -26.42
#